data_AF-A0A2V9VSE0-F1
#
_entry.id   AF-A0A2V9VSE0-F1
#
_cell.length_a   1.000
_cell.length_b   1.000
_cell.length_c   1.000
_cell.angle_alpha   90.00
_cell.angle_beta   90.00
_cell.angle_gamma   90.00
#
_symmetry.space_group_name_H-M   'P 1'
#
loop_
_entity.id
_entity.type
_entity.pdbx_description
1 polymer ?
#
loop_
_entity_poly.entity_id
_entity_poly.type
_entity_poly.pdbx_seq_one_letter_code
_entity_poly.pdbx_strand_id
1 'polypeptide(L)'
;MSIRQITIIGNGLIGGSLGLALKQRKFSGRIIGCDRAPVLERAHEKGAIDTAITNPADAVQGSSVVVLATPVVAIIDLIERL
;
A
#
# COMPACT_ATOMS: atom_id res chain seq x y z
N MET A 1 0.85 17.20 -12.83
CA MET A 1 0.89 16.93 -11.37
C MET A 1 1.85 15.77 -11.13
N SER A 2 2.72 15.85 -10.12
CA SER A 2 3.58 14.71 -9.72
C SER A 2 2.86 13.85 -8.67
N ILE A 3 2.92 12.52 -8.82
CA ILE A 3 2.42 11.58 -7.83
C ILE A 3 3.36 11.62 -6.62
N ARG A 4 2.88 12.10 -5.48
CA ARG A 4 3.69 12.25 -4.26
C ARG A 4 3.50 11.13 -3.25
N GLN A 5 2.37 10.42 -3.33
CA GLN A 5 2.05 9.31 -2.44
C GLN A 5 1.19 8.26 -3.15
N ILE A 6 1.56 7.00 -2.93
CA ILE A 6 0.80 5.82 -3.37
C ILE A 6 0.49 4.99 -2.12
N THR A 7 -0.78 4.64 -1.92
CA THR A 7 -1.18 3.65 -0.90
C THR A 7 -1.41 2.30 -1.55
N ILE A 8 -0.88 1.24 -0.96
CA ILE A 8 -1.09 -0.14 -1.37
C ILE A 8 -1.82 -0.85 -0.24
N ILE A 9 -3.08 -1.23 -0.47
CA ILE A 9 -3.90 -1.99 0.47
C ILE A 9 -3.83 -3.47 0.08
N GLY A 10 -3.25 -4.29 0.96
CA GLY A 10 -2.83 -5.66 0.68
C GLY A 10 -1.35 -5.71 0.30
N ASN A 11 -0.47 -5.98 1.27
CA ASN A 11 0.99 -5.99 1.10
C ASN A 11 1.59 -7.40 1.06
N GLY A 12 0.78 -8.39 0.65
CA GLY A 12 1.21 -9.75 0.37
C GLY A 12 2.06 -9.85 -0.91
N LEU A 13 1.83 -10.90 -1.72
CA LEU A 13 2.64 -11.15 -2.92
C LEU A 13 2.52 -10.00 -3.94
N ILE A 14 1.30 -9.65 -4.36
CA ILE A 14 1.07 -8.67 -5.44
C ILE A 14 1.43 -7.25 -4.99
N GLY A 15 0.82 -6.76 -3.90
CA GLY A 15 1.09 -5.39 -3.43
C GLY A 15 2.51 -5.20 -2.91
N GLY A 16 3.10 -6.21 -2.26
CA GLY A 16 4.51 -6.17 -1.87
C GLY A 16 5.45 -6.10 -3.08
N SER A 17 5.19 -6.91 -4.12
CA SER A 17 5.98 -6.88 -5.37
C SER A 17 5.87 -5.54 -6.09
N LEU A 18 4.68 -4.93 -6.12
CA LEU A 18 4.49 -3.60 -6.68
C LEU A 18 5.29 -2.55 -5.91
N GLY A 19 5.24 -2.56 -4.58
CA GLY A 19 6.03 -1.67 -3.74
C GLY A 19 7.53 -1.79 -4.02
N LEU A 20 8.05 -3.02 -4.08
CA LEU A 20 9.45 -3.28 -4.44
C LEU A 20 9.80 -2.79 -5.85
N ALA A 21 8.93 -3.02 -6.84
CA ALA A 21 9.15 -2.56 -8.20
C ALA A 21 9.20 -1.02 -8.29
N LEU A 22 8.31 -0.32 -7.57
CA LEU A 22 8.34 1.14 -7.47
C LEU A 22 9.66 1.65 -6.87
N LYS A 23 10.15 0.99 -5.82
CA LYS A 23 11.45 1.30 -5.20
C LYS A 23 12.62 1.06 -6.13
N GLN A 24 12.65 -0.08 -6.83
CA GLN A 24 13.68 -0.38 -7.83
C GLN A 24 13.71 0.65 -8.97
N ARG A 25 12.54 1.18 -9.35
CA ARG A 25 12.39 2.24 -10.35
C ARG A 25 12.64 3.65 -9.79
N LYS A 26 13.11 3.76 -8.55
CA LYS A 26 13.42 5.03 -7.86
C LYS A 26 12.23 5.98 -7.84
N PHE A 27 11.03 5.46 -7.60
CA PHE A 27 9.86 6.30 -7.34
C PHE A 27 10.18 7.27 -6.19
N SER A 28 10.01 8.57 -6.45
CA SER A 28 10.42 9.65 -5.54
C SER A 28 9.36 10.04 -4.51
N GLY A 29 8.14 9.50 -4.65
CA GLY A 29 7.07 9.67 -3.68
C GLY A 29 7.13 8.65 -2.54
N ARG A 30 6.16 8.76 -1.63
CA ARG A 30 6.00 7.84 -0.50
C ARG A 30 5.10 6.67 -0.86
N ILE A 31 5.42 5.49 -0.34
CA ILE A 31 4.61 4.29 -0.45
C ILE A 31 4.05 3.94 0.93
N ILE A 32 2.73 4.07 1.08
CA ILE A 32 2.01 3.68 2.30
C ILE A 32 1.50 2.25 2.12
N GLY A 33 1.81 1.35 3.06
CA GLY A 33 1.24 0.01 3.11
C GLY A 33 0.07 -0.06 4.08
N CYS A 34 -0.97 -0.81 3.70
CA CYS A 34 -2.07 -1.16 4.57
C CYS A 34 -2.40 -2.66 4.51
N ASP A 35 -2.17 -3.35 5.62
CA ASP A 35 -2.47 -4.77 5.82
C ASP A 35 -2.48 -5.07 7.34
N ARG A 36 -2.55 -6.34 7.71
CA ARG A 36 -2.36 -6.82 9.08
C ARG A 36 -0.90 -6.60 9.51
N ALA A 37 -0.68 -6.31 10.78
CA ALA A 37 0.63 -5.95 11.34
C ALA A 37 1.78 -6.91 10.92
N PRO A 38 1.64 -8.25 10.97
CA PRO A 38 2.73 -9.14 10.57
C PRO A 38 3.11 -9.04 9.08
N VAL A 39 2.15 -8.70 8.22
CA VAL A 39 2.40 -8.52 6.78
C VAL A 39 3.10 -7.18 6.55
N LEU A 40 2.67 -6.14 7.25
CA LEU A 40 3.27 -4.81 7.18
C LEU A 40 4.72 -4.79 7.68
N GLU A 41 5.00 -5.45 8.81
CA GLU A 41 6.36 -5.61 9.35
C GLU A 41 7.28 -6.20 8.29
N ARG A 42 6.90 -7.36 7.72
CA ARG A 42 7.67 -8.02 6.65
C ARG A 42 7.81 -7.17 5.39
N ALA A 43 6.76 -6.44 5.00
CA ALA A 43 6.80 -5.56 3.82
C ALA A 43 7.73 -4.37 4.03
N HIS A 44 7.73 -3.80 5.24
CA HIS A 44 8.60 -2.69 5.62
C HIS A 44 10.07 -3.13 5.73
N GLU A 45 10.34 -4.26 6.38
CA GLU A 45 11.68 -4.86 6.47
C GLU A 45 12.31 -5.13 5.10
N LYS A 46 11.49 -5.56 4.14
CA LYS A 46 11.92 -5.79 2.75
C LYS A 46 12.06 -4.51 1.93
N GLY A 47 11.70 -3.35 2.50
CA GLY A 47 11.72 -2.06 1.83
C GLY A 47 10.61 -1.88 0.80
N ALA A 48 9.54 -2.68 0.82
CA ALA A 48 8.43 -2.56 -0.12
C ALA A 48 7.56 -1.33 0.14
N ILE A 49 7.54 -0.84 1.38
CA ILE A 49 6.72 0.30 1.84
C ILE A 49 7.54 1.21 2.75
N ASP A 50 7.22 2.51 2.77
CA ASP A 50 7.83 3.52 3.65
C ASP A 50 7.13 3.63 4.99
N THR A 51 5.82 3.44 5.02
CA THR A 51 4.99 3.62 6.21
C THR A 51 3.94 2.53 6.27
N ALA A 52 3.76 1.96 7.46
CA ALA A 52 2.79 0.91 7.75
C ALA A 52 1.59 1.49 8.51
N ILE A 53 0.39 1.37 7.95
CA ILE A 53 -0.86 1.85 8.57
C ILE A 53 -1.89 0.73 8.48
N THR A 54 -2.49 0.31 9.60
CA THR A 54 -3.42 -0.83 9.63
C THR A 54 -4.85 -0.46 9.26
N ASN A 55 -5.23 0.80 9.44
CA ASN A 55 -6.56 1.30 9.10
C ASN A 55 -6.58 1.81 7.65
N PRO A 56 -7.45 1.27 6.77
CA PRO A 56 -7.55 1.69 5.38
C PRO A 56 -7.90 3.17 5.17
N ALA A 57 -8.84 3.72 5.94
CA ALA A 57 -9.28 5.11 5.82
C ALA A 57 -8.16 6.09 6.16
N ASP A 58 -7.35 5.76 7.17
CA ASP A 58 -6.17 6.53 7.54
C ASP A 58 -5.05 6.37 6.49
N ALA A 59 -4.88 5.16 5.95
CA ALA A 59 -3.83 4.85 4.99
C ALA A 59 -3.97 5.58 3.65
N VAL A 60 -5.19 5.93 3.23
CA VAL A 60 -5.43 6.61 1.95
C VAL A 60 -5.33 8.14 2.05
N GLN A 61 -5.23 8.71 3.25
CA GLN A 61 -5.19 10.16 3.43
C GLN A 61 -3.98 10.77 2.69
N GLY A 62 -4.26 11.69 1.75
CA GLY A 62 -3.26 12.38 0.95
C GLY A 62 -2.68 11.56 -0.22
N SER A 63 -3.22 10.36 -0.49
CA SER A 63 -2.76 9.54 -1.60
C SER A 63 -3.28 10.03 -2.94
N SER A 64 -2.38 10.13 -3.92
CA SER A 64 -2.76 10.43 -5.31
C SER A 64 -3.19 9.16 -6.07
N VAL A 65 -2.78 7.99 -5.58
CA VAL A 65 -3.12 6.67 -6.12
C VAL A 65 -3.32 5.71 -4.96
N VAL A 66 -4.39 4.92 -5.04
CA VAL A 66 -4.66 3.81 -4.12
C VAL A 66 -4.72 2.52 -4.94
N VAL A 67 -3.95 1.51 -4.53
CA VAL A 67 -3.90 0.20 -5.17
C VAL A 67 -4.54 -0.82 -4.23
N LEU A 68 -5.61 -1.45 -4.70
CA LEU A 68 -6.32 -2.50 -3.96
C LEU A 68 -5.81 -3.87 -4.43
N ALA A 69 -4.98 -4.49 -3.59
CA ALA A 69 -4.30 -5.77 -3.85
C ALA A 69 -4.74 -6.86 -2.86
N THR A 70 -5.96 -6.75 -2.32
CA THR A 70 -6.63 -7.76 -1.50
C THR A 70 -7.43 -8.74 -2.38
N PRO A 71 -7.93 -9.87 -1.85
CA PRO A 71 -8.87 -10.73 -2.58
C PRO A 71 -10.09 -9.94 -3.07
N VAL A 72 -10.61 -10.29 -4.26
CA VAL A 72 -11.67 -9.53 -4.95
C VAL A 72 -12.90 -9.29 -4.08
N VAL A 73 -13.33 -10.29 -3.31
CA VAL A 73 -14.48 -10.15 -2.40
C VAL A 73 -14.23 -9.07 -1.35
N ALA A 74 -13.03 -9.04 -0.77
CA ALA A 74 -12.66 -8.04 0.23
C ALA A 74 -12.51 -6.63 -0.36
N ILE A 75 -12.24 -6.51 -1.67
CA ILE A 75 -12.16 -5.19 -2.34
C ILE A 75 -13.51 -4.47 -2.28
N ILE A 76 -14.62 -5.20 -2.42
CA ILE A 76 -15.97 -4.62 -2.41
C ILE A 76 -16.23 -3.95 -1.06
N ASP A 77 -16.05 -4.68 0.04
CA ASP A 77 -16.22 -4.15 1.40
C ASP A 77 -15.23 -3.02 1.73
N LEU A 78 -14.02 -3.10 1.17
CA LEU A 78 -12.98 -2.11 1.41
C LEU A 78 -13.34 -0.77 0.78
N ILE A 79 -13.86 -0.75 -0.45
CA ILE A 79 -14.22 0.48 -1.15
C ILE A 79 -15.23 1.31 -0.35
N GLU A 80 -16.16 0.66 0.37
CA GLU A 80 -17.14 1.35 1.22
C GLU A 80 -16.53 1.98 2.48
N ARG A 81 -15.31 1.59 2.84
CA ARG A 81 -14.61 1.99 4.08
C ARG A 81 -13.48 3.00 3.83
N LEU A 82 -13.18 3.34 2.58
CA LEU A 82 -12.16 4.32 2.18
C LEU A 82 -12.75 5.72 2.08
#